data_AF-A0A0F4R348-F1
#
_entry.id   AF-A0A0F4R348-F1
#
_cell.length_a   1.000
_cell.length_b   1.000
_cell.length_c   1.000
_cell.angle_alpha   90.00
_cell.angle_beta   90.00
_cell.angle_gamma   90.00
#
_symmetry.space_group_name_H-M   'P 1'
#
loop_
_entity.id
_entity.type
_entity.pdbx_description
1 polymer ?
#
loop_
_entity_poly.entity_id
_entity_poly.type
_entity_poly.pdbx_seq_one_letter_code
_entity_poly.pdbx_strand_id
1 'polypeptide(L)'
;MAKAHIPLQKLVLVSVSLLSCLPITALFLWLFIRVEILDFTGEFLSIDFAFVAALILMNILIAKKLARYLDHTIQPFVAAAKHIHHSKNKIPLEKLRTTEFYQLATAFNSLSDQVEQQKRQLKKQQEHDKTLLLQRVADNLPGMIFQSKLISSGSILTYFLSYGLEHIYANAEKPQEQRVHELINSFNVDAFPELLKIMRKSAHSMQPYHFDIEAINLVGETYWLSISGQPSIKKGEVHWDGVALDITERKNYETKMWQQAHIDAITQLNNRSSFNKHLKALCKQKALRPFSLLFFDLDGFKNVNDKHGHHIGDQVLIKFSQQLTLVFSPLESSFLARVGGDEFCVIATNKADLIKQTDNLLESLSLPVDINGIQIYIKVSVGMANWPESGHSAEAILHKADIAMYSSKEVGGHQLRQ
;
A
#
# COMPACT_ATOMS: atom_id res chain seq x y z
N MET A 1 -52.34 -18.09 15.06
CA MET A 1 -53.54 -17.24 14.96
C MET A 1 -53.23 -16.07 14.03
N ALA A 2 -53.51 -16.24 12.74
CA ALA A 2 -53.20 -15.25 11.70
C ALA A 2 -54.37 -14.25 11.57
N LYS A 3 -54.14 -12.97 11.91
CA LYS A 3 -55.06 -11.87 11.60
C LYS A 3 -54.85 -11.46 10.15
N ALA A 4 -55.74 -11.93 9.27
CA ALA A 4 -55.81 -11.47 7.89
C ALA A 4 -56.43 -10.06 7.88
N HIS A 5 -55.61 -9.07 7.54
CA HIS A 5 -56.08 -7.73 7.14
C HIS A 5 -56.82 -7.85 5.80
N ILE A 6 -58.14 -7.66 5.83
CA ILE A 6 -58.97 -7.60 4.64
C ILE A 6 -58.71 -6.25 3.96
N PRO A 7 -58.35 -6.21 2.65
CA PRO A 7 -58.06 -4.98 1.95
C PRO A 7 -59.34 -4.15 1.73
N LEU A 8 -59.21 -2.83 1.94
CA LEU A 8 -60.27 -1.81 1.89
C LEU A 8 -61.10 -1.79 0.59
N GLN A 9 -60.65 -2.46 -0.48
CA GLN A 9 -61.36 -2.58 -1.74
C GLN A 9 -62.57 -3.53 -1.70
N LYS A 10 -62.68 -4.43 -0.72
CA LYS A 10 -63.87 -5.30 -0.55
C LYS A 10 -65.01 -4.65 0.24
N LEU A 11 -64.78 -3.58 0.99
CA LEU A 11 -65.85 -2.91 1.75
C LEU A 11 -66.75 -2.06 0.83
N VAL A 12 -66.17 -1.46 -0.22
CA VAL A 12 -66.90 -0.58 -1.14
C VAL A 12 -67.74 -1.36 -2.17
N LEU A 13 -67.37 -2.59 -2.52
CA LEU A 13 -68.14 -3.43 -3.44
C LEU A 13 -69.36 -4.11 -2.77
N VAL A 14 -69.30 -4.35 -1.46
CA VAL A 14 -70.42 -4.96 -0.71
C VAL A 14 -71.52 -3.93 -0.41
N SER A 15 -71.17 -2.65 -0.25
CA SER A 15 -72.16 -1.58 -0.08
C SER A 15 -72.93 -1.23 -1.36
N VAL A 16 -72.40 -1.54 -2.55
CA VAL A 16 -73.05 -1.22 -3.84
C VAL A 16 -73.88 -2.40 -4.39
N SER A 17 -73.62 -3.63 -3.94
CA SER A 17 -74.35 -4.83 -4.38
C SER A 17 -75.57 -5.20 -3.53
N LEU A 18 -75.64 -4.70 -2.28
CA LEU A 18 -76.81 -4.89 -1.41
C LEU A 18 -78.01 -3.99 -1.76
N LEU A 19 -77.80 -2.90 -2.50
CA LEU A 19 -78.91 -2.06 -3.01
C LEU A 19 -79.52 -2.56 -4.33
N SER A 20 -78.92 -3.55 -4.98
CA SER A 20 -79.36 -4.06 -6.30
C SER A 20 -80.13 -5.39 -6.26
N CYS A 21 -80.51 -5.88 -5.07
CA CYS A 21 -81.20 -7.17 -4.90
C CYS A 21 -82.39 -7.15 -3.93
N LEU A 22 -83.09 -6.01 -3.81
CA LEU A 22 -84.46 -6.03 -3.29
C LEU A 22 -85.42 -6.35 -4.44
N PRO A 23 -86.24 -7.41 -4.32
CA PRO A 23 -87.08 -7.86 -5.41
C PRO A 23 -88.18 -6.81 -5.65
N ILE A 24 -88.34 -6.44 -6.92
CA ILE A 24 -89.35 -5.48 -7.44
C ILE A 24 -90.78 -5.86 -7.02
N THR A 25 -91.01 -7.10 -6.59
CA THR A 25 -92.28 -7.59 -6.04
C THR A 25 -92.59 -7.04 -4.63
N ALA A 26 -91.60 -6.68 -3.82
CA ALA A 26 -91.82 -6.01 -2.53
C ALA A 26 -92.20 -4.53 -2.69
N LEU A 27 -91.77 -3.89 -3.78
CA LEU A 27 -92.13 -2.51 -4.12
C LEU A 27 -93.60 -2.41 -4.59
N PHE A 28 -94.12 -3.46 -5.23
CA PHE A 28 -95.52 -3.53 -5.67
C PHE A 28 -96.51 -3.80 -4.54
N LEU A 29 -96.11 -4.52 -3.48
CA LEU A 29 -96.97 -4.71 -2.29
C LEU A 29 -96.99 -3.48 -1.36
N TRP A 30 -96.01 -2.58 -1.48
CA TRP A 30 -95.94 -1.32 -0.72
C TRP A 30 -96.75 -0.18 -1.36
N LEU A 31 -97.28 -0.38 -2.58
CA LEU A 31 -98.10 0.61 -3.30
C LEU A 31 -99.56 0.68 -2.82
N PHE A 32 -99.95 -0.13 -1.83
CA PHE A 32 -101.34 -0.21 -1.32
C PHE A 32 -101.46 -0.13 0.21
N ILE A 33 -100.49 0.48 0.90
CA ILE A 33 -100.59 0.77 2.33
C ILE A 33 -100.61 2.29 2.54
N ARG A 34 -101.80 2.86 2.77
CA ARG A 34 -101.94 4.20 3.37
C ARG A 34 -101.36 4.15 4.78
N VAL A 35 -100.23 4.79 5.02
CA VAL A 35 -99.78 5.10 6.38
C VAL A 35 -100.35 6.46 6.73
N GLU A 36 -101.42 6.45 7.51
CA GLU A 36 -102.00 7.65 8.12
C GLU A 36 -101.09 8.10 9.28
N ILE A 37 -100.24 9.10 9.04
CA ILE A 37 -99.49 9.75 10.11
C ILE A 37 -100.35 10.90 10.62
N LEU A 38 -100.91 10.75 11.82
CA LEU A 38 -101.64 11.81 12.52
C LEU A 38 -100.63 12.89 12.95
N ASP A 39 -100.79 14.11 12.44
CA ASP A 39 -100.13 15.26 13.05
C ASP A 39 -100.93 15.75 14.27
N PHE A 40 -100.30 16.45 15.21
CA PHE A 40 -100.87 16.81 16.53
C PHE A 40 -102.15 17.68 16.47
N THR A 41 -102.53 18.15 15.28
CA THR A 41 -103.73 18.97 15.00
C THR A 41 -104.88 18.20 14.33
N GLY A 42 -104.72 16.90 14.02
CA GLY A 42 -105.80 16.06 13.50
C GLY A 42 -106.10 16.19 12.00
N GLU A 43 -105.19 16.74 11.20
CA GLU A 43 -105.30 16.75 9.73
C GLU A 43 -104.40 15.69 9.05
N PHE A 44 -104.90 15.09 7.97
CA PHE A 44 -104.18 14.08 7.17
C PHE A 44 -103.16 14.74 6.22
N LEU A 45 -101.86 14.54 6.47
CA LEU A 45 -100.80 14.96 5.57
C LEU A 45 -100.57 13.89 4.49
N SER A 46 -101.00 14.12 3.24
CA SER A 46 -100.74 13.20 2.12
C SER A 46 -99.33 13.43 1.56
N ILE A 47 -98.37 12.56 1.88
CA ILE A 47 -97.07 12.57 1.20
C ILE A 47 -97.24 11.84 -0.14
N ASP A 48 -97.07 12.57 -1.23
CA ASP A 48 -97.22 12.03 -2.58
C ASP A 48 -96.04 11.07 -2.89
N PHE A 49 -96.30 9.76 -2.93
CA PHE A 49 -95.27 8.75 -3.21
C PHE A 49 -94.58 8.96 -4.56
N ALA A 50 -95.27 9.60 -5.52
CA ALA A 50 -94.68 9.99 -6.80
C ALA A 50 -93.53 10.99 -6.61
N PHE A 51 -93.65 11.90 -5.63
CA PHE A 51 -92.62 12.89 -5.31
C PHE A 51 -91.37 12.24 -4.70
N VAL A 52 -91.54 11.29 -3.78
CA VAL A 52 -90.42 10.55 -3.17
C VAL A 52 -89.68 9.70 -4.22
N ALA A 53 -90.42 9.01 -5.09
CA ALA A 53 -89.84 8.23 -6.18
C ALA A 53 -89.06 9.10 -7.17
N ALA A 54 -89.58 10.29 -7.52
CA ALA A 54 -88.88 11.26 -8.36
C ALA A 54 -87.57 11.75 -7.71
N LEU A 55 -87.58 11.99 -6.40
CA LEU A 55 -86.41 12.45 -5.64
C LEU A 55 -85.30 11.39 -5.60
N ILE A 56 -85.66 10.11 -5.44
CA ILE A 56 -84.72 8.98 -5.49
C ILE A 56 -84.14 8.86 -6.90
N LEU A 57 -84.98 8.91 -7.94
CA LEU A 57 -84.53 8.84 -9.33
C LEU A 57 -83.56 9.99 -9.67
N MET A 58 -83.88 11.21 -9.21
CA MET A 58 -83.02 12.38 -9.38
C MET A 58 -81.66 12.17 -8.69
N ASN A 59 -81.64 11.66 -7.46
CA ASN A 59 -80.39 11.36 -6.75
C ASN A 59 -79.55 10.28 -7.46
N ILE A 60 -80.18 9.23 -7.98
CA ILE A 60 -79.48 8.20 -8.77
C ILE A 60 -78.89 8.80 -10.05
N LEU A 61 -79.64 9.66 -10.75
CA LEU A 61 -79.15 10.34 -11.95
C LEU A 61 -78.00 11.30 -11.64
N ILE A 62 -78.08 12.06 -10.54
CA ILE A 62 -77.00 12.92 -10.06
C ILE A 62 -75.78 12.08 -9.73
N ALA A 63 -75.92 11.01 -8.94
CA ALA A 63 -74.81 10.12 -8.58
C ALA A 63 -74.16 9.49 -9.82
N LYS A 64 -74.95 9.04 -10.80
CA LYS A 64 -74.45 8.46 -12.05
C LYS A 64 -73.79 9.50 -12.95
N LYS A 65 -74.22 10.77 -12.90
CA LYS A 65 -73.59 11.88 -13.61
C LYS A 65 -72.28 12.28 -12.92
N LEU A 66 -72.26 12.31 -11.59
CA LEU A 66 -71.07 12.60 -10.77
C LEU A 66 -70.00 11.52 -10.94
N ALA A 67 -70.38 10.24 -10.91
CA ALA A 67 -69.47 9.12 -11.13
C ALA A 67 -68.84 9.17 -12.53
N ARG A 68 -69.63 9.44 -13.57
CA ARG A 68 -69.11 9.64 -14.94
C ARG A 68 -68.20 10.85 -15.05
N TYR A 69 -68.53 11.95 -14.37
CA TYR A 69 -67.69 13.14 -14.34
C TYR A 69 -66.35 12.86 -13.66
N LEU A 70 -66.36 12.24 -12.48
CA LEU A 70 -65.16 11.86 -11.75
C LEU A 70 -64.28 10.88 -12.53
N ASP A 71 -64.87 9.85 -13.14
CA ASP A 71 -64.11 8.88 -13.95
C ASP A 71 -63.46 9.57 -15.16
N HIS A 72 -64.19 10.41 -15.88
CA HIS A 72 -63.63 11.13 -17.03
C HIS A 72 -62.54 12.16 -16.65
N THR A 73 -62.60 12.72 -15.44
CA THR A 73 -61.62 13.70 -14.94
C THR A 73 -60.39 13.03 -14.33
N ILE A 74 -60.53 11.87 -13.68
CA ILE A 74 -59.43 11.20 -12.96
C ILE A 74 -58.63 10.23 -13.85
N GLN A 75 -59.27 9.54 -14.81
CA GLN A 75 -58.60 8.56 -15.66
C GLN A 75 -57.38 9.11 -16.43
N PRO A 76 -57.39 10.35 -16.98
CA PRO A 76 -56.21 10.94 -17.62
C PRO A 76 -55.01 11.06 -16.66
N PHE A 77 -55.27 11.39 -15.39
CA PHE A 77 -54.24 11.49 -14.36
C PHE A 77 -53.69 10.12 -13.97
N VAL A 78 -54.57 9.12 -13.79
CA VAL A 78 -54.17 7.73 -13.50
C VAL A 78 -53.34 7.14 -14.65
N ALA A 79 -53.74 7.40 -15.90
CA ALA A 79 -53.00 6.98 -17.08
C ALA A 79 -51.62 7.67 -17.18
N ALA A 80 -51.55 8.97 -16.90
CA ALA A 80 -50.29 9.71 -16.85
C ALA A 80 -49.36 9.18 -15.74
N ALA A 81 -49.88 8.95 -14.53
CA ALA A 81 -49.11 8.40 -13.42
C ALA A 81 -48.59 6.97 -13.70
N LYS A 82 -49.39 6.11 -14.33
CA LYS A 82 -48.95 4.77 -14.76
C LYS A 82 -47.83 4.83 -15.81
N HIS A 83 -47.88 5.77 -16.75
CA HIS A 83 -46.81 5.97 -17.72
C HIS A 83 -45.48 6.35 -17.06
N ILE A 84 -45.50 7.08 -15.93
CA ILE A 84 -44.30 7.52 -15.22
C ILE A 84 -43.58 6.36 -14.53
N HIS A 85 -44.34 5.41 -13.96
CA HIS A 85 -43.77 4.21 -13.33
C HIS A 85 -42.91 3.38 -14.30
N HIS A 86 -43.20 3.43 -15.60
CA HIS A 86 -42.48 2.68 -16.61
C HIS A 86 -41.47 3.48 -17.44
N SER A 87 -41.53 4.83 -17.49
CA SER A 87 -40.75 5.60 -18.48
C SER A 87 -39.81 6.69 -17.93
N LYS A 88 -39.76 6.96 -16.61
CA LYS A 88 -38.94 8.06 -16.05
C LYS A 88 -39.16 9.43 -16.74
N ASN A 89 -40.37 9.70 -17.23
CA ASN A 89 -40.69 10.95 -17.92
C ASN A 89 -41.62 11.85 -17.08
N LYS A 90 -41.67 13.14 -17.42
CA LYS A 90 -42.54 14.15 -16.79
C LYS A 90 -44.02 13.88 -17.10
N ILE A 91 -44.93 14.38 -16.27
CA ILE A 91 -46.37 14.40 -16.57
C ILE A 91 -46.59 15.34 -17.76
N PRO A 92 -47.13 14.87 -18.91
CA PRO A 92 -47.42 15.71 -20.05
C PRO A 92 -48.58 16.65 -19.73
N LEU A 93 -48.29 17.95 -19.64
CA LEU A 93 -49.25 18.98 -19.21
C LEU A 93 -50.39 19.21 -20.22
N GLU A 94 -50.16 18.92 -21.50
CA GLU A 94 -51.11 19.13 -22.61
C GLU A 94 -52.38 18.27 -22.51
N LYS A 95 -52.37 17.20 -21.71
CA LYS A 95 -53.50 16.26 -21.58
C LYS A 95 -54.44 16.57 -20.41
N LEU A 96 -54.16 17.61 -19.62
CA LEU A 96 -54.89 17.93 -18.39
C LEU A 96 -55.85 19.11 -18.64
N ARG A 97 -57.16 18.86 -18.56
CA ARG A 97 -58.21 19.84 -18.91
C ARG A 97 -58.68 20.71 -17.74
N THR A 98 -58.29 20.39 -16.52
CA THR A 98 -58.73 21.04 -15.28
C THR A 98 -57.57 21.75 -14.59
N THR A 99 -57.81 22.99 -14.14
CA THR A 99 -56.79 23.87 -13.55
C THR A 99 -56.10 23.24 -12.34
N GLU A 100 -56.84 22.52 -11.50
CA GLU A 100 -56.34 21.86 -10.29
C GLU A 100 -55.35 20.72 -10.62
N PHE A 101 -55.65 19.94 -11.66
CA PHE A 101 -54.78 18.84 -12.08
C PHE A 101 -53.54 19.35 -12.82
N TYR A 102 -53.67 20.47 -13.55
CA TYR A 102 -52.52 21.15 -14.13
C TYR A 102 -51.55 21.62 -13.02
N GLN A 103 -52.06 22.25 -11.96
CA GLN A 103 -51.24 22.68 -10.81
C GLN A 103 -50.57 21.50 -10.09
N LEU A 104 -51.28 20.38 -9.91
CA LEU A 104 -50.70 19.19 -9.29
C LEU A 104 -49.59 18.58 -10.17
N ALA A 105 -49.80 18.54 -11.48
CA ALA A 105 -48.81 18.02 -12.43
C ALA A 105 -47.57 18.91 -12.54
N THR A 106 -47.73 20.24 -12.52
CA THR A 106 -46.59 21.16 -12.49
C THR A 106 -45.81 21.05 -11.17
N ALA A 107 -46.50 20.96 -10.03
CA ALA A 107 -45.86 20.73 -8.73
C ALA A 107 -45.08 19.41 -8.69
N PHE A 108 -45.66 18.32 -9.21
CA PHE A 108 -44.99 17.02 -9.30
C PHE A 108 -43.77 17.07 -10.23
N ASN A 109 -43.90 17.68 -11.41
CA ASN A 109 -42.80 17.84 -12.36
C ASN A 109 -41.67 18.67 -11.75
N SER A 110 -41.98 19.76 -11.04
CA SER A 110 -41.00 20.59 -10.34
C SER A 110 -40.28 19.83 -9.23
N LEU A 111 -40.99 19.02 -8.44
CA LEU A 111 -40.38 18.17 -7.41
C LEU A 111 -39.48 17.09 -8.03
N SER A 112 -39.90 16.49 -9.15
CA SER A 112 -39.06 15.55 -9.90
C SER A 112 -37.76 16.20 -10.39
N ASP A 113 -37.85 17.43 -10.92
CA ASP A 113 -36.69 18.20 -11.35
C ASP A 113 -35.75 18.51 -10.17
N GLN A 114 -36.30 18.90 -9.00
CA GLN A 114 -35.52 19.12 -7.78
C GLN A 114 -34.81 17.85 -7.30
N VAL A 115 -35.50 16.70 -7.28
CA VAL A 115 -34.90 15.41 -6.89
C VAL A 115 -33.77 15.02 -7.84
N GLU A 116 -33.96 15.22 -9.16
CA GLU A 116 -32.92 14.92 -10.13
C GLU A 116 -31.71 15.85 -9.97
N GLN A 117 -31.95 17.14 -9.70
CA GLN A 117 -30.89 18.11 -9.43
C GLN A 117 -30.11 17.78 -8.16
N GLN A 118 -30.80 17.44 -7.06
CA GLN A 118 -30.17 17.01 -5.81
C GLN A 118 -29.33 15.75 -6.02
N LYS A 119 -29.84 14.77 -6.78
CA LYS A 119 -29.08 13.55 -7.10
C LYS A 119 -27.81 13.85 -7.88
N ARG A 120 -27.86 14.78 -8.84
CA ARG A 120 -26.67 15.22 -9.60
C ARG A 120 -25.67 15.95 -8.70
N GLN A 121 -26.13 16.82 -7.80
CA GLN A 121 -25.28 17.51 -6.82
C GLN A 121 -24.61 16.54 -5.86
N LEU A 122 -25.37 15.61 -5.26
CA LEU A 122 -24.84 14.61 -4.34
C LEU A 122 -23.78 13.74 -5.01
N LYS A 123 -23.99 13.35 -6.28
CA LYS A 123 -22.99 12.57 -7.03
C LYS A 123 -21.69 13.36 -7.23
N LYS A 124 -21.77 14.64 -7.61
CA LYS A 124 -20.59 15.51 -7.74
C LYS A 124 -19.87 15.69 -6.40
N GLN A 125 -20.62 15.85 -5.31
CA GLN A 125 -20.06 15.98 -3.97
C GLN A 125 -19.36 14.69 -3.53
N GLN A 126 -19.97 13.52 -3.75
CA GLN A 126 -19.34 12.23 -3.47
C GLN A 126 -18.06 12.00 -4.27
N GLU A 127 -18.02 12.40 -5.54
CA GLU A 127 -16.81 12.32 -6.38
C GLU A 127 -15.70 13.25 -5.87
N HIS A 128 -16.06 14.48 -5.46
CA HIS A 128 -15.14 15.43 -4.86
C HIS A 128 -14.58 14.94 -3.51
N ASP A 129 -15.45 14.49 -2.61
CA ASP A 129 -15.08 13.97 -1.29
C ASP A 129 -14.18 12.73 -1.40
N LYS A 130 -14.46 11.83 -2.36
CA LYS A 130 -13.62 10.67 -2.64
C LYS A 130 -12.22 11.07 -3.11
N THR A 131 -12.14 12.09 -3.98
CA THR A 131 -10.85 12.60 -4.48
C THR A 131 -10.01 13.20 -3.34
N LEU A 132 -10.62 14.03 -2.49
CA LEU A 132 -9.96 14.59 -1.32
C LEU A 132 -9.53 13.53 -0.29
N LEU A 133 -10.34 12.48 -0.10
CA LEU A 133 -9.97 11.36 0.77
C LEU A 133 -8.73 10.63 0.25
N LEU A 134 -8.68 10.32 -1.06
CA LEU A 134 -7.53 9.67 -1.67
C LEU A 134 -6.25 10.51 -1.53
N GLN A 135 -6.35 11.83 -1.72
CA GLN A 135 -5.22 12.74 -1.53
C GLN A 135 -4.74 12.75 -0.08
N ARG A 136 -5.63 12.88 0.91
CA ARG A 136 -5.25 12.81 2.33
C ARG A 136 -4.61 11.48 2.73
N VAL A 137 -5.09 10.36 2.18
CA VAL A 137 -4.47 9.04 2.42
C VAL A 137 -3.08 8.99 1.81
N ALA A 138 -2.92 9.52 0.60
CA ALA A 138 -1.62 9.61 -0.06
C ALA A 138 -0.62 10.51 0.70
N ASP A 139 -1.05 11.66 1.20
CA ASP A 139 -0.18 12.62 1.90
C ASP A 139 0.34 12.07 3.24
N ASN A 140 -0.36 11.10 3.83
CA ASN A 140 0.05 10.45 5.08
C ASN A 140 0.88 9.17 4.87
N LEU A 141 1.11 8.75 3.63
CA LEU A 141 2.00 7.64 3.33
C LEU A 141 3.41 8.18 3.03
N PRO A 142 4.47 7.60 3.61
CA PRO A 142 5.85 7.93 3.27
C PRO A 142 6.22 7.30 1.90
N GLY A 143 5.43 7.60 0.88
CA GLY A 143 5.56 7.01 -0.45
C GLY A 143 4.43 7.39 -1.41
N MET A 144 4.55 6.91 -2.63
CA MET A 144 3.67 7.22 -3.75
C MET A 144 2.67 6.09 -3.97
N ILE A 145 1.39 6.43 -4.07
CA ILE A 145 0.36 5.53 -4.58
C ILE A 145 0.38 5.63 -6.10
N PHE A 146 0.29 4.49 -6.78
CA PHE A 146 0.17 4.44 -8.23
C PHE A 146 -0.99 3.53 -8.65
N GLN A 147 -1.57 3.85 -9.80
CA GLN A 147 -2.43 2.92 -10.52
C GLN A 147 -1.92 2.72 -11.93
N SER A 148 -1.80 1.46 -12.31
CA SER A 148 -1.32 1.06 -13.63
C SER A 148 -2.25 0.02 -14.24
N LYS A 149 -2.20 -0.12 -15.55
CA LYS A 149 -2.96 -1.16 -16.27
C LYS A 149 -2.14 -1.79 -17.39
N LEU A 150 -2.42 -3.06 -17.65
CA LEU A 150 -1.85 -3.76 -18.80
C LEU A 150 -2.66 -3.38 -20.03
N ILE A 151 -2.02 -2.74 -21.00
CA ILE A 151 -2.65 -2.41 -22.28
C ILE A 151 -2.45 -3.54 -23.29
N SER A 152 -3.26 -3.56 -24.35
CA SER A 152 -3.27 -4.61 -25.37
C SER A 152 -1.92 -4.83 -26.07
N SER A 153 -1.05 -3.81 -26.10
CA SER A 153 0.32 -3.94 -26.62
C SER A 153 1.26 -4.77 -25.72
N GLY A 154 0.85 -5.09 -24.48
CA GLY A 154 1.68 -5.75 -23.49
C GLY A 154 2.59 -4.81 -22.68
N SER A 155 2.51 -3.50 -22.93
CA SER A 155 3.10 -2.45 -22.08
C SER A 155 2.23 -2.16 -20.86
N ILE A 156 2.82 -1.56 -19.84
CA ILE A 156 2.13 -1.17 -18.61
C ILE A 156 1.99 0.34 -18.60
N LEU A 157 0.74 0.81 -18.58
CA LEU A 157 0.41 2.24 -18.52
C LEU A 157 0.06 2.65 -17.10
N THR A 158 0.85 3.54 -16.51
CA THR A 158 0.51 4.22 -15.26
C THR A 158 -0.36 5.43 -15.56
N TYR A 159 -1.54 5.52 -14.94
CA TYR A 159 -2.54 6.57 -15.20
C TYR A 159 -2.91 7.38 -13.95
N PHE A 160 -2.38 7.01 -12.80
CA PHE A 160 -2.50 7.77 -11.56
C PHE A 160 -1.21 7.62 -10.76
N LEU A 161 -0.70 8.74 -10.22
CA LEU A 161 0.41 8.82 -9.28
C LEU A 161 0.06 9.85 -8.20
N SER A 162 0.34 9.55 -6.93
CA SER A 162 0.24 10.52 -5.84
C SER A 162 1.57 11.22 -5.57
N TYR A 163 1.54 12.26 -4.72
CA TYR A 163 2.67 13.19 -4.55
C TYR A 163 3.79 12.72 -3.61
N GLY A 164 3.66 11.58 -2.94
CA GLY A 164 4.52 11.24 -1.80
C GLY A 164 6.02 11.05 -2.10
N LEU A 165 6.41 10.87 -3.37
CA LEU A 165 7.81 10.76 -3.81
C LEU A 165 8.26 11.87 -4.76
N GLU A 166 7.58 13.03 -4.75
CA GLU A 166 7.98 14.17 -5.60
C GLU A 166 9.42 14.66 -5.35
N HIS A 167 9.91 14.58 -4.11
CA HIS A 167 11.29 14.95 -3.78
C HIS A 167 12.34 14.07 -4.49
N ILE A 168 11.96 12.86 -4.92
CA ILE A 168 12.84 11.95 -5.65
C ILE A 168 12.74 12.19 -7.15
N TYR A 169 11.58 12.54 -7.71
CA TYR A 169 11.41 12.48 -9.18
C TYR A 169 10.92 13.75 -9.85
N ALA A 170 10.53 14.78 -9.09
CA ALA A 170 9.95 15.99 -9.64
C ALA A 170 10.87 17.20 -9.48
N ASN A 171 10.92 18.06 -10.50
CA ASN A 171 11.61 19.34 -10.38
C ASN A 171 10.85 20.24 -9.38
N ALA A 172 11.47 20.54 -8.24
CA ALA A 172 10.88 21.33 -7.16
C ALA A 172 10.44 22.75 -7.60
N GLU A 173 10.97 23.27 -8.70
CA GLU A 173 10.69 24.62 -9.20
C GLU A 173 9.33 24.77 -9.91
N LYS A 174 8.66 23.65 -10.27
CA LYS A 174 7.39 23.69 -11.01
C LYS A 174 6.15 23.59 -10.10
N PRO A 175 5.00 24.15 -10.53
CA PRO A 175 3.72 23.94 -9.86
C PRO A 175 3.37 22.44 -9.74
N GLN A 176 2.79 22.05 -8.61
CA GLN A 176 2.52 20.66 -8.22
C GLN A 176 1.72 19.85 -9.27
N GLU A 177 0.73 20.47 -9.92
CA GLU A 177 -0.09 19.83 -10.96
C GLU A 177 0.72 19.48 -12.22
N GLN A 178 1.68 20.35 -12.57
CA GLN A 178 2.54 20.20 -13.73
C GLN A 178 3.60 19.11 -13.49
N ARG A 179 4.08 18.98 -12.25
CA ARG A 179 5.02 17.95 -11.82
C ARG A 179 4.46 16.54 -11.96
N VAL A 180 3.20 16.30 -11.57
CA VAL A 180 2.58 14.97 -11.71
C VAL A 180 2.37 14.58 -13.16
N HIS A 181 1.95 15.52 -14.01
CA HIS A 181 1.83 15.24 -15.44
C HIS A 181 3.17 14.89 -16.08
N GLU A 182 4.24 15.60 -15.71
CA GLU A 182 5.60 15.26 -16.16
C GLU A 182 6.04 13.90 -15.63
N LEU A 183 5.79 13.62 -14.35
CA LEU A 183 6.15 12.36 -13.71
C LEU A 183 5.45 11.15 -14.36
N ILE A 184 4.16 11.25 -14.64
CA ILE A 184 3.40 10.20 -15.32
C ILE A 184 3.96 9.95 -16.73
N ASN A 185 4.34 11.02 -17.43
CA ASN A 185 4.88 10.93 -18.78
C ASN A 185 6.35 10.46 -18.81
N SER A 186 7.13 10.73 -17.76
CA SER A 186 8.53 10.32 -17.66
C SER A 186 8.70 8.93 -17.06
N PHE A 187 7.75 8.48 -16.22
CA PHE A 187 7.80 7.19 -15.56
C PHE A 187 7.33 6.08 -16.50
N ASN A 188 8.28 5.57 -17.30
CA ASN A 188 8.06 4.39 -18.11
C ASN A 188 8.53 3.14 -17.37
N VAL A 189 7.59 2.29 -16.93
CA VAL A 189 7.91 0.99 -16.32
C VAL A 189 8.73 0.12 -17.27
N ASP A 190 8.61 0.33 -18.59
CA ASP A 190 9.37 -0.41 -19.59
C ASP A 190 10.90 -0.17 -19.49
N ALA A 191 11.34 0.89 -18.81
CA ALA A 191 12.75 1.13 -18.48
C ALA A 191 13.31 0.20 -17.39
N PHE A 192 12.45 -0.56 -16.70
CA PHE A 192 12.80 -1.43 -15.58
C PHE A 192 12.44 -2.89 -15.89
N PRO A 193 13.28 -3.63 -16.65
CA PRO A 193 12.93 -4.94 -17.22
C PRO A 193 12.59 -6.01 -16.16
N GLU A 194 13.23 -5.99 -15.00
CA GLU A 194 12.91 -6.93 -13.91
C GLU A 194 11.54 -6.63 -13.27
N LEU A 195 11.23 -5.35 -13.06
CA LEU A 195 9.91 -4.94 -12.56
C LEU A 195 8.81 -5.33 -13.55
N LEU A 196 9.03 -5.11 -14.85
CA LEU A 196 8.09 -5.56 -15.90
C LEU A 196 7.82 -7.05 -15.85
N LYS A 197 8.89 -7.86 -15.72
CA LYS A 197 8.78 -9.32 -15.66
C LYS A 197 7.92 -9.76 -14.47
N ILE A 198 8.12 -9.13 -13.32
CA ILE A 198 7.35 -9.38 -12.10
C ILE A 198 5.89 -8.96 -12.26
N MET A 199 5.63 -7.77 -12.82
CA MET A 199 4.27 -7.30 -13.07
C MET A 199 3.55 -8.19 -14.08
N ARG A 200 4.22 -8.65 -15.14
CA ARG A 200 3.67 -9.64 -16.08
C ARG A 200 3.35 -10.96 -15.38
N LYS A 201 4.23 -11.47 -14.53
CA LYS A 201 3.94 -12.67 -13.73
C LYS A 201 2.69 -12.46 -12.86
N SER A 202 2.59 -11.30 -12.20
CA SER A 202 1.41 -10.90 -11.43
C SER A 202 0.14 -10.84 -12.28
N ALA A 203 0.21 -10.35 -13.52
CA ALA A 203 -0.93 -10.31 -14.45
C ALA A 203 -1.48 -11.71 -14.76
N HIS A 204 -0.59 -12.69 -14.94
CA HIS A 204 -0.96 -14.07 -15.25
C HIS A 204 -1.45 -14.84 -14.02
N SER A 205 -0.81 -14.65 -12.86
CA SER A 205 -1.12 -15.39 -11.64
C SER A 205 -2.22 -14.73 -10.79
N MET A 206 -2.55 -13.48 -11.07
CA MET A 206 -3.42 -12.61 -10.24
C MET A 206 -2.97 -12.52 -8.77
N GLN A 207 -1.67 -12.68 -8.51
CA GLN A 207 -1.06 -12.53 -7.19
C GLN A 207 -0.44 -11.14 -7.03
N PRO A 208 -0.44 -10.57 -5.80
CA PRO A 208 0.30 -9.35 -5.53
C PRO A 208 1.79 -9.53 -5.82
N TYR A 209 2.45 -8.44 -6.17
CA TYR A 209 3.89 -8.40 -6.30
C TYR A 209 4.53 -7.43 -5.31
N HIS A 210 5.80 -7.68 -5.05
CA HIS A 210 6.67 -6.84 -4.26
C HIS A 210 8.07 -6.86 -4.90
N PHE A 211 8.70 -5.70 -5.03
CA PHE A 211 10.02 -5.55 -5.64
C PHE A 211 10.74 -4.34 -5.07
N ASP A 212 11.93 -4.57 -4.53
CA ASP A 212 12.85 -3.50 -4.14
C ASP A 212 13.77 -3.16 -5.33
N ILE A 213 13.91 -1.87 -5.62
CA ILE A 213 14.75 -1.38 -6.71
C ILE A 213 15.59 -0.18 -6.26
N GLU A 214 16.83 -0.15 -6.73
CA GLU A 214 17.69 1.03 -6.66
C GLU A 214 17.39 1.95 -7.86
N ALA A 215 17.05 3.20 -7.58
CA ALA A 215 16.70 4.20 -8.57
C ALA A 215 17.58 5.44 -8.40
N ILE A 216 17.85 6.11 -9.52
CA ILE A 216 18.62 7.36 -9.53
C ILE A 216 17.65 8.49 -9.90
N ASN A 217 17.67 9.58 -9.14
CA ASN A 217 16.85 10.75 -9.43
C ASN A 217 17.42 11.60 -10.58
N LEU A 218 16.69 12.66 -10.95
CA LEU A 218 17.10 13.61 -12.00
C LEU A 218 18.40 14.36 -11.68
N VAL A 219 18.81 14.41 -10.40
CA VAL A 219 20.01 15.11 -9.91
C VAL A 219 21.19 14.14 -9.74
N GLY A 220 20.99 12.83 -9.95
CA GLY A 220 22.04 11.81 -9.84
C GLY A 220 22.17 11.17 -8.45
N GLU A 221 21.27 11.45 -7.52
CA GLU A 221 21.24 10.82 -6.20
C GLU A 221 20.54 9.47 -6.25
N THR A 222 21.03 8.53 -5.43
CA THR A 222 20.54 7.16 -5.37
C THR A 222 19.53 6.95 -4.24
N TYR A 223 18.42 6.30 -4.57
CA TYR A 223 17.34 5.94 -3.65
C TYR A 223 16.99 4.47 -3.79
N TRP A 224 16.52 3.87 -2.69
CA TRP A 224 15.90 2.55 -2.70
C TRP A 224 14.38 2.69 -2.61
N LEU A 225 13.68 2.16 -3.62
CA LEU A 225 12.22 2.10 -3.62
C LEU A 225 11.74 0.67 -3.38
N SER A 226 10.74 0.53 -2.52
CA SER A 226 9.99 -0.69 -2.33
C SER A 226 8.62 -0.58 -3.01
N ILE A 227 8.43 -1.31 -4.10
CA ILE A 227 7.26 -1.21 -4.97
C ILE A 227 6.39 -2.44 -4.77
N SER A 228 5.14 -2.23 -4.38
CA SER A 228 4.15 -3.29 -4.22
C SER A 228 2.89 -2.98 -5.00
N GLY A 229 2.29 -3.99 -5.62
CA GLY A 229 1.07 -3.80 -6.41
C GLY A 229 0.11 -4.98 -6.30
N GLN A 230 -1.17 -4.66 -6.11
CA GLN A 230 -2.25 -5.64 -6.03
C GLN A 230 -3.01 -5.69 -7.37
N PRO A 231 -3.02 -6.83 -8.09
CA PRO A 231 -3.75 -6.94 -9.33
C PRO A 231 -5.27 -7.05 -9.09
N SER A 232 -6.04 -6.51 -10.04
CA SER A 232 -7.49 -6.61 -10.12
C SER A 232 -7.95 -6.61 -11.59
N ILE A 233 -9.11 -7.19 -11.88
CA ILE A 233 -9.69 -7.16 -13.24
C ILE A 233 -10.76 -6.07 -13.28
N LYS A 234 -10.61 -5.10 -14.17
CA LYS A 234 -11.59 -4.03 -14.41
C LYS A 234 -11.91 -4.01 -15.91
N LYS A 235 -13.18 -4.25 -16.27
CA LYS A 235 -13.64 -4.28 -17.67
C LYS A 235 -12.83 -5.23 -18.59
N GLY A 236 -12.35 -6.34 -18.05
CA GLY A 236 -11.53 -7.31 -18.80
C GLY A 236 -10.05 -6.94 -18.94
N GLU A 237 -9.62 -5.79 -18.42
CA GLU A 237 -8.21 -5.38 -18.34
C GLU A 237 -7.65 -5.68 -16.94
N VAL A 238 -6.36 -6.00 -16.88
CA VAL A 238 -5.64 -6.14 -15.60
C VAL A 238 -5.18 -4.76 -15.14
N HIS A 239 -5.55 -4.38 -13.92
CA HIS A 239 -5.13 -3.16 -13.25
C HIS A 239 -4.35 -3.51 -11.99
N TRP A 240 -3.37 -2.68 -11.65
CA TRP A 240 -2.69 -2.71 -10.36
C TRP A 240 -2.99 -1.44 -9.59
N ASP A 241 -3.38 -1.62 -8.33
CA ASP A 241 -3.39 -0.56 -7.33
C ASP A 241 -2.19 -0.82 -6.41
N GLY A 242 -1.25 0.13 -6.31
CA GLY A 242 0.05 -0.12 -5.70
C GLY A 242 0.64 1.06 -4.95
N VAL A 243 1.71 0.78 -4.20
CA VAL A 243 2.47 1.76 -3.42
C VAL A 243 3.96 1.59 -3.72
N ALA A 244 4.67 2.71 -3.83
CA ALA A 244 6.12 2.79 -3.87
C ALA A 244 6.58 3.55 -2.62
N LEU A 245 7.36 2.91 -1.75
CA LEU A 245 7.87 3.50 -0.52
C LEU A 245 9.36 3.79 -0.66
N ASP A 246 9.82 4.93 -0.17
CA ASP A 246 11.26 5.16 0.00
C ASP A 246 11.76 4.35 1.21
N ILE A 247 12.69 3.43 0.96
CA ILE A 247 13.32 2.58 1.97
C ILE A 247 14.83 2.84 2.07
N THR A 248 15.31 3.97 1.53
CA THR A 248 16.73 4.36 1.50
C THR A 248 17.31 4.43 2.90
N GLU A 249 16.64 5.13 3.82
CA GLU A 249 17.11 5.26 5.21
C GLU A 249 17.22 3.88 5.89
N ARG A 250 16.21 3.03 5.68
CA ARG A 250 16.19 1.66 6.18
C ARG A 250 17.36 0.83 5.63
N LYS A 251 17.57 0.82 4.31
CA LYS A 251 18.68 0.08 3.68
C LYS A 251 20.04 0.60 4.14
N ASN A 252 20.17 1.91 4.34
CA ASN A 252 21.38 2.53 4.88
C ASN A 252 21.63 2.10 6.32
N TYR A 253 20.60 2.03 7.18
CA TYR A 253 20.75 1.49 8.54
C TYR A 253 21.09 0.00 8.54
N GLU A 254 20.43 -0.81 7.71
CA GLU A 254 20.72 -2.24 7.57
C GLU A 254 22.19 -2.46 7.16
N THR A 255 22.69 -1.67 6.21
CA THR A 255 24.09 -1.71 5.75
C THR A 255 25.06 -1.27 6.86
N LYS A 256 24.77 -0.16 7.54
CA LYS A 256 25.59 0.33 8.66
C LYS A 256 25.63 -0.68 9.81
N MET A 257 24.50 -1.26 10.16
CA MET A 257 24.43 -2.32 11.18
C MET A 257 25.23 -3.54 10.78
N TRP A 258 25.12 -3.97 9.52
CA TRP A 258 25.92 -5.08 9.01
C TRP A 258 27.42 -4.77 9.09
N GLN A 259 27.84 -3.57 8.66
CA GLN A 259 29.22 -3.12 8.75
C GLN A 259 29.71 -3.10 10.21
N GLN A 260 28.95 -2.52 11.14
CA GLN A 260 29.30 -2.52 12.57
C GLN A 260 29.42 -3.92 13.16
N ALA A 261 28.58 -4.86 12.72
CA ALA A 261 28.62 -6.24 13.18
C ALA A 261 29.83 -7.02 12.63
N HIS A 262 30.39 -6.62 11.48
CA HIS A 262 31.39 -7.44 10.76
C HIS A 262 32.75 -6.79 10.52
N ILE A 263 32.84 -5.46 10.54
CA ILE A 263 34.00 -4.66 10.11
C ILE A 263 34.49 -3.80 11.28
N ASP A 264 35.81 -3.66 11.41
CA ASP A 264 36.44 -2.75 12.36
C ASP A 264 36.32 -1.30 11.87
N ALA A 265 35.77 -0.42 12.70
CA ALA A 265 35.42 0.94 12.30
C ALA A 265 36.64 1.81 11.92
N ILE A 266 37.82 1.52 12.49
CA ILE A 266 39.04 2.29 12.24
C ILE A 266 39.74 1.77 10.99
N THR A 267 40.01 0.47 10.93
CA THR A 267 40.89 -0.13 9.92
C THR A 267 40.18 -0.63 8.67
N GLN A 268 38.85 -0.72 8.70
CA GLN A 268 37.99 -1.28 7.65
C GLN A 268 38.28 -2.76 7.31
N LEU A 269 39.06 -3.46 8.15
CA LEU A 269 39.24 -4.91 8.09
C LEU A 269 38.07 -5.64 8.77
N ASN A 270 38.00 -6.96 8.62
CA ASN A 270 37.06 -7.75 9.42
C ASN A 270 37.33 -7.55 10.92
N ASN A 271 36.28 -7.47 11.72
CA ASN A 271 36.42 -7.36 13.16
C ASN A 271 36.64 -8.74 13.82
N ARG A 272 36.86 -8.72 15.14
CA ARG A 272 37.01 -9.93 15.98
C ARG A 272 35.87 -10.94 15.84
N SER A 273 34.63 -10.47 15.71
CA SER A 273 33.45 -11.34 15.58
C SER A 273 33.48 -12.11 14.26
N SER A 274 33.72 -11.41 13.16
CA SER A 274 33.88 -11.98 11.82
C SER A 274 35.04 -12.97 11.76
N PHE A 275 36.19 -12.61 12.33
CA PHE A 275 37.35 -13.49 12.42
C PHE A 275 37.05 -14.80 13.15
N ASN A 276 36.50 -14.72 14.36
CA ASN A 276 36.18 -15.91 15.15
C ASN A 276 35.15 -16.80 14.44
N LYS A 277 34.15 -16.20 13.80
CA LYS A 277 33.14 -16.94 13.01
C LYS A 277 33.78 -17.64 11.82
N HIS A 278 34.65 -16.96 11.08
CA HIS A 278 35.35 -17.50 9.93
C HIS A 278 36.29 -18.65 10.32
N LEU A 279 37.14 -18.45 11.33
CA LEU A 279 38.08 -19.47 11.82
C LEU A 279 37.34 -20.73 12.31
N LYS A 280 36.24 -20.56 13.07
CA LYS A 280 35.40 -21.68 13.50
C LYS A 280 34.76 -22.42 12.33
N ALA A 281 34.37 -21.71 11.28
CA ALA A 281 33.81 -22.32 10.07
C ALA A 281 34.86 -23.16 9.33
N LEU A 282 36.09 -22.65 9.19
CA LEU A 282 37.20 -23.39 8.59
C LEU A 282 37.53 -24.68 9.35
N CYS A 283 37.64 -24.60 10.69
CA CYS A 283 37.97 -25.77 11.53
C CYS A 283 36.85 -26.84 11.56
N LYS A 284 35.61 -26.49 11.20
CA LYS A 284 34.46 -27.41 11.17
C LYS A 284 34.23 -28.09 9.82
N GLN A 285 35.00 -27.75 8.80
CA GLN A 285 34.81 -28.35 7.48
C GLN A 285 35.10 -29.86 7.51
N LYS A 286 34.21 -30.67 6.92
CA LYS A 286 34.36 -32.13 6.85
C LYS A 286 35.57 -32.56 6.02
N ALA A 287 35.87 -31.81 4.96
CA ALA A 287 37.07 -32.03 4.17
C ALA A 287 38.24 -31.31 4.84
N LEU A 288 39.35 -32.02 5.08
CA LEU A 288 40.56 -31.41 5.60
C LEU A 288 41.13 -30.45 4.55
N ARG A 289 41.02 -29.15 4.81
CA ARG A 289 41.64 -28.09 4.01
C ARG A 289 42.68 -27.39 4.86
N PRO A 290 43.98 -27.60 4.59
CA PRO A 290 45.04 -26.90 5.31
C PRO A 290 44.93 -25.38 5.13
N PHE A 291 45.26 -24.66 6.19
CA PHE A 291 45.41 -23.21 6.17
C PHE A 291 46.43 -22.80 7.22
N SER A 292 46.99 -21.61 7.08
CA SER A 292 47.89 -21.01 8.06
C SER A 292 47.26 -19.74 8.61
N LEU A 293 47.44 -19.52 9.91
CA LEU A 293 47.00 -18.34 10.65
C LEU A 293 48.24 -17.57 11.09
N LEU A 294 48.32 -16.30 10.70
CA LEU A 294 49.23 -15.33 11.28
C LEU A 294 48.52 -14.49 12.32
N PHE A 295 49.20 -14.24 13.44
CA PHE A 295 48.80 -13.32 14.49
C PHE A 295 49.88 -12.24 14.62
N PHE A 296 49.47 -10.99 14.48
CA PHE A 296 50.33 -9.81 14.51
C PHE A 296 50.00 -8.96 15.73
N ASP A 297 51.01 -8.32 16.29
CA ASP A 297 50.86 -7.29 17.31
C ASP A 297 51.86 -6.15 17.05
N LEU A 298 51.39 -4.91 17.09
CA LEU A 298 52.24 -3.73 16.87
C LEU A 298 53.04 -3.39 18.12
N ASP A 299 54.34 -3.67 18.07
CA ASP A 299 55.24 -3.48 19.20
C ASP A 299 55.29 -2.01 19.63
N GLY A 300 54.97 -1.73 20.89
CA GLY A 300 55.05 -0.39 21.46
C GLY A 300 53.95 0.57 20.99
N PHE A 301 52.85 0.07 20.41
CA PHE A 301 51.72 0.91 19.97
C PHE A 301 51.16 1.83 21.06
N LYS A 302 51.11 1.34 22.32
CA LYS A 302 50.74 2.17 23.47
C LYS A 302 51.63 3.42 23.61
N ASN A 303 52.94 3.29 23.41
CA ASN A 303 53.86 4.43 23.49
C ASN A 303 53.58 5.46 22.37
N VAL A 304 53.12 5.01 21.20
CA VAL A 304 52.69 5.91 20.13
C VAL A 304 51.46 6.71 20.57
N ASN A 305 50.46 6.03 21.13
CA ASN A 305 49.27 6.71 21.68
C ASN A 305 49.63 7.70 22.79
N ASP A 306 50.47 7.30 23.74
CA ASP A 306 50.82 8.11 24.90
C ASP A 306 51.65 9.35 24.49
N LYS A 307 52.49 9.23 23.44
CA LYS A 307 53.37 10.31 22.97
C LYS A 307 52.72 11.24 21.94
N HIS A 308 51.88 10.71 21.06
CA HIS A 308 51.35 11.43 19.90
C HIS A 308 49.82 11.56 19.88
N GLY A 309 49.13 10.95 20.84
CA GLY A 309 47.67 10.95 20.96
C GLY A 309 46.99 9.85 20.14
N HIS A 310 45.77 9.50 20.55
CA HIS A 310 44.98 8.42 19.93
C HIS A 310 44.72 8.64 18.44
N HIS A 311 44.58 9.88 17.99
CA HIS A 311 44.39 10.16 16.56
C HIS A 311 45.57 9.68 15.70
N ILE A 312 46.80 9.84 16.19
CA ILE A 312 48.00 9.35 15.48
C ILE A 312 48.08 7.81 15.59
N GLY A 313 47.69 7.23 16.72
CA GLY A 313 47.56 5.78 16.85
C GLY A 313 46.55 5.18 15.86
N ASP A 314 45.39 5.79 15.69
CA ASP A 314 44.40 5.37 14.70
C ASP A 314 44.98 5.40 13.28
N GLN A 315 45.76 6.42 12.93
CA GLN A 315 46.44 6.49 11.64
C GLN A 315 47.50 5.41 11.46
N VAL A 316 48.23 5.05 12.53
CA VAL A 316 49.17 3.90 12.49
C VAL A 316 48.41 2.61 12.19
N LEU A 317 47.28 2.38 12.85
CA LEU A 317 46.44 1.20 12.62
C LEU A 317 45.90 1.16 11.19
N ILE A 318 45.44 2.29 10.66
CA ILE A 318 44.98 2.43 9.26
C ILE A 318 46.11 2.15 8.28
N LYS A 319 47.30 2.71 8.51
CA LYS A 319 48.45 2.49 7.62
C LYS A 319 48.90 1.04 7.63
N PHE A 320 48.96 0.42 8.81
CA PHE A 320 49.30 -0.99 8.92
C PHE A 320 48.24 -1.89 8.27
N SER A 321 46.94 -1.60 8.44
CA SER A 321 45.88 -2.37 7.78
C SER A 321 45.91 -2.27 6.26
N GLN A 322 46.27 -1.10 5.73
CA GLN A 322 46.49 -0.89 4.29
C GLN A 322 47.66 -1.76 3.78
N GLN A 323 48.78 -1.80 4.52
CA GLN A 323 49.92 -2.67 4.17
C GLN A 323 49.53 -4.15 4.20
N LEU A 324 48.83 -4.61 5.25
CA LEU A 324 48.31 -5.98 5.31
C LEU A 324 47.43 -6.29 4.09
N THR A 325 46.52 -5.37 3.74
CA THR A 325 45.61 -5.52 2.60
C THR A 325 46.38 -5.66 1.29
N LEU A 326 47.36 -4.79 1.04
CA LEU A 326 48.17 -4.81 -0.17
C LEU A 326 48.98 -6.11 -0.31
N VAL A 327 49.54 -6.59 0.80
CA VAL A 327 50.43 -7.76 0.82
C VAL A 327 49.65 -9.08 0.76
N PHE A 328 48.53 -9.20 1.49
CA PHE A 328 47.86 -10.49 1.69
C PHE A 328 46.57 -10.67 0.90
N SER A 329 45.86 -9.61 0.48
CA SER A 329 44.61 -9.76 -0.30
C SER A 329 44.77 -10.48 -1.64
N PRO A 330 45.92 -10.36 -2.35
CA PRO A 330 46.14 -11.15 -3.57
C PRO A 330 46.25 -12.67 -3.34
N LEU A 331 46.45 -13.12 -2.09
CA LEU A 331 46.54 -14.54 -1.78
C LEU A 331 45.17 -15.21 -1.84
N GLU A 332 45.15 -16.45 -2.33
CA GLU A 332 43.94 -17.26 -2.40
C GLU A 332 43.36 -17.51 -1.00
N SER A 333 42.04 -17.33 -0.89
CA SER A 333 41.29 -17.53 0.37
C SER A 333 41.85 -16.71 1.54
N SER A 334 42.41 -15.52 1.26
CA SER A 334 42.89 -14.62 2.30
C SER A 334 41.74 -14.05 3.12
N PHE A 335 41.93 -14.01 4.44
CA PHE A 335 41.00 -13.38 5.37
C PHE A 335 41.79 -12.53 6.37
N LEU A 336 41.59 -11.21 6.30
CA LEU A 336 42.31 -10.23 7.11
C LEU A 336 41.37 -9.64 8.15
N ALA A 337 41.82 -9.53 9.40
CA ALA A 337 41.04 -8.99 10.50
C ALA A 337 41.87 -8.19 11.50
N ARG A 338 41.24 -7.22 12.15
CA ARG A 338 41.72 -6.63 13.42
C ARG A 338 40.91 -7.23 14.56
N VAL A 339 41.59 -7.88 15.50
CA VAL A 339 40.92 -8.64 16.58
C VAL A 339 40.80 -7.83 17.87
N GLY A 340 41.59 -6.77 18.03
CA GLY A 340 41.45 -5.80 19.13
C GLY A 340 42.72 -4.96 19.25
N GLY A 341 42.63 -3.75 19.82
CA GLY A 341 43.82 -2.92 20.09
C GLY A 341 44.76 -2.79 18.89
N ASP A 342 45.98 -3.28 19.05
CA ASP A 342 47.10 -3.39 18.11
C ASP A 342 47.23 -4.78 17.45
N GLU A 343 46.29 -5.68 17.67
CA GLU A 343 46.33 -7.07 17.24
C GLU A 343 45.59 -7.29 15.91
N PHE A 344 46.26 -7.98 14.97
CA PHE A 344 45.71 -8.33 13.67
C PHE A 344 45.89 -9.82 13.38
N CYS A 345 45.02 -10.37 12.53
CA CYS A 345 45.11 -11.74 12.09
C CYS A 345 44.96 -11.86 10.58
N VAL A 346 45.71 -12.79 9.98
CA VAL A 346 45.60 -13.14 8.56
C VAL A 346 45.50 -14.66 8.44
N ILE A 347 44.51 -15.14 7.69
CA ILE A 347 44.37 -16.55 7.32
C ILE A 347 44.54 -16.68 5.81
N ALA A 348 45.28 -17.69 5.34
CA ALA A 348 45.37 -18.06 3.93
C ALA A 348 45.67 -19.56 3.78
N THR A 349 45.43 -20.12 2.59
CA THR A 349 45.62 -21.56 2.34
C THR A 349 47.06 -21.94 1.96
N ASN A 350 47.84 -21.04 1.34
CA ASN A 350 49.22 -21.33 0.95
C ASN A 350 50.23 -20.83 1.99
N LYS A 351 50.78 -21.76 2.79
CA LYS A 351 51.80 -21.48 3.81
C LYS A 351 53.06 -20.80 3.25
N ALA A 352 53.57 -21.26 2.11
CA ALA A 352 54.84 -20.78 1.57
C ALA A 352 54.72 -19.32 1.09
N ASP A 353 53.61 -18.99 0.43
CA ASP A 353 53.31 -17.61 0.04
C ASP A 353 53.12 -16.73 1.27
N LEU A 354 52.45 -17.24 2.31
CA LEU A 354 52.19 -16.48 3.53
C LEU A 354 53.47 -16.11 4.28
N ILE A 355 54.44 -17.04 4.39
CA ILE A 355 55.78 -16.75 4.95
C ILE A 355 56.48 -15.69 4.10
N LYS A 356 56.58 -15.90 2.78
CA LYS A 356 57.26 -14.98 1.87
C LYS A 356 56.67 -13.56 1.94
N GLN A 357 55.35 -13.45 1.97
CA GLN A 357 54.67 -12.16 2.07
C GLN A 357 54.85 -11.51 3.46
N THR A 358 54.96 -12.31 4.51
CA THR A 358 55.28 -11.79 5.85
C THR A 358 56.69 -11.22 5.90
N ASP A 359 57.67 -11.89 5.29
CA ASP A 359 59.05 -11.39 5.22
C ASP A 359 59.11 -10.07 4.43
N ASN A 360 58.43 -9.99 3.28
CA ASN A 360 58.31 -8.76 2.50
C ASN A 360 57.65 -7.62 3.31
N LEU A 361 56.61 -7.94 4.08
CA LEU A 361 55.95 -6.96 4.94
C LEU A 361 56.92 -6.45 6.00
N LEU A 362 57.62 -7.34 6.71
CA LEU A 362 58.59 -6.97 7.74
C LEU A 362 59.71 -6.08 7.17
N GLU A 363 60.24 -6.43 6.01
CA GLU A 363 61.24 -5.61 5.30
C GLU A 363 60.68 -4.22 4.96
N SER A 364 59.45 -4.13 4.45
CA SER A 364 58.84 -2.83 4.13
C SER A 364 58.58 -1.95 5.37
N LEU A 365 58.32 -2.56 6.53
CA LEU A 365 58.13 -1.88 7.80
C LEU A 365 59.46 -1.47 8.48
N SER A 366 60.61 -1.83 7.90
CA SER A 366 61.92 -1.34 8.36
C SER A 366 62.11 0.16 8.09
N LEU A 367 61.32 0.74 7.20
CA LEU A 367 61.30 2.18 6.92
C LEU A 367 60.20 2.88 7.75
N PRO A 368 60.43 4.13 8.21
CA PRO A 368 59.41 4.87 8.93
C PRO A 368 58.23 5.22 8.01
N VAL A 369 57.02 5.22 8.59
CA VAL A 369 55.81 5.70 7.93
C VAL A 369 55.60 7.17 8.29
N ASP A 370 55.40 8.01 7.29
CA ASP A 370 55.01 9.40 7.50
C ASP A 370 53.52 9.50 7.83
N ILE A 371 53.22 10.05 9.01
CA ILE A 371 51.86 10.32 9.47
C ILE A 371 51.79 11.79 9.87
N ASN A 372 51.17 12.60 9.01
CA ASN A 372 51.02 14.05 9.21
C ASN A 372 52.37 14.77 9.49
N GLY A 373 53.45 14.36 8.80
CA GLY A 373 54.79 14.92 8.97
C GLY A 373 55.59 14.30 10.14
N ILE A 374 55.02 13.33 10.86
CA ILE A 374 55.68 12.60 11.94
C ILE A 374 56.17 11.26 11.38
N GLN A 375 57.47 11.01 11.47
CA GLN A 375 58.08 9.75 11.10
C GLN A 375 57.89 8.73 12.22
N ILE A 376 57.11 7.68 11.96
CA ILE A 376 56.81 6.62 12.94
C ILE A 376 57.39 5.29 12.45
N TYR A 377 58.24 4.69 13.27
CA TYR A 377 58.75 3.33 13.04
C TYR A 377 57.74 2.32 13.58
N ILE A 378 57.17 1.53 12.67
CA ILE A 378 56.24 0.46 13.02
C ILE A 378 57.03 -0.83 13.17
N LYS A 379 57.08 -1.38 14.38
CA LYS A 379 57.57 -2.73 14.64
C LYS A 379 56.40 -3.66 14.87
N VAL A 380 56.53 -4.91 14.47
CA VAL A 380 55.45 -5.89 14.55
C VAL A 380 56.00 -7.25 14.92
N SER A 381 55.44 -7.87 15.94
CA SER A 381 55.73 -9.25 16.30
C SER A 381 54.71 -10.16 15.64
N VAL A 382 55.18 -11.23 14.98
CA VAL A 382 54.33 -12.12 14.20
C VAL A 382 54.49 -13.57 14.64
N GLY A 383 53.37 -14.23 14.92
CA GLY A 383 53.28 -15.65 15.20
C GLY A 383 52.47 -16.37 14.14
N MET A 384 52.89 -17.57 13.74
CA MET A 384 52.15 -18.40 12.80
C MET A 384 51.75 -19.72 13.44
N ALA A 385 50.55 -20.19 13.13
CA ALA A 385 50.13 -21.55 13.39
C ALA A 385 49.52 -22.17 12.14
N ASN A 386 49.68 -23.47 11.98
CA ASN A 386 49.23 -24.22 10.80
C ASN A 386 48.12 -25.19 11.18
N TRP A 387 47.04 -25.22 10.39
CA TRP A 387 45.99 -26.21 10.51
C TRP A 387 46.25 -27.38 9.56
N PRO A 388 46.16 -28.63 10.02
CA PRO A 388 45.72 -29.08 11.36
C PRO A 388 46.86 -29.29 12.39
N GLU A 389 48.12 -29.00 12.07
CA GLU A 389 49.27 -29.38 12.92
C GLU A 389 49.26 -28.71 14.30
N SER A 390 48.64 -27.54 14.41
CA SER A 390 48.63 -26.69 15.61
C SER A 390 47.39 -26.90 16.50
N GLY A 391 46.65 -27.98 16.26
CA GLY A 391 45.50 -28.39 17.06
C GLY A 391 44.23 -28.63 16.24
N HIS A 392 43.19 -29.10 16.92
CA HIS A 392 41.93 -29.54 16.30
C HIS A 392 40.72 -28.66 16.65
N SER A 393 40.97 -27.43 17.12
CA SER A 393 39.93 -26.41 17.35
C SER A 393 40.42 -25.01 16.97
N ALA A 394 39.46 -24.11 16.73
CA ALA A 394 39.75 -22.70 16.47
C ALA A 394 40.51 -22.05 17.64
N GLU A 395 40.16 -22.43 18.87
CA GLU A 395 40.82 -21.95 20.08
C GLU A 395 42.27 -22.45 20.18
N ALA A 396 42.55 -23.70 19.78
CA ALA A 396 43.88 -24.28 19.84
C ALA A 396 44.85 -23.62 18.84
N ILE A 397 44.43 -23.47 17.58
CA ILE A 397 45.28 -22.83 16.55
C ILE A 397 45.52 -21.35 16.85
N LEU A 398 44.50 -20.63 17.34
CA LEU A 398 44.63 -19.24 17.73
C LEU A 398 45.62 -19.08 18.89
N HIS A 399 45.50 -19.92 19.92
CA HIS A 399 46.41 -19.91 21.05
C HIS A 399 47.85 -20.25 20.66
N LYS A 400 48.07 -21.16 19.71
CA LYS A 400 49.41 -21.47 19.19
C LYS A 400 50.02 -20.30 18.43
N ALA A 401 49.25 -19.61 17.60
CA ALA A 401 49.72 -18.43 16.89
C ALA A 401 50.07 -17.28 17.85
N ASP A 402 49.27 -17.11 18.90
CA ASP A 402 49.50 -16.13 19.98
C ASP A 402 50.80 -16.44 20.75
N ILE A 403 51.02 -17.70 21.16
CA ILE A 403 52.29 -18.11 21.81
C ILE A 403 53.49 -17.83 20.90
N ALA A 404 53.40 -18.15 19.61
CA ALA A 404 54.47 -17.88 18.66
C ALA A 404 54.75 -16.38 18.53
N MET A 405 53.70 -15.55 18.47
CA MET A 405 53.81 -14.09 18.41
C MET A 405 54.45 -13.53 19.67
N TYR A 406 54.04 -14.01 20.85
CA TYR A 406 54.64 -13.61 22.12
C TYR A 406 56.13 -14.01 22.20
N SER A 407 56.50 -15.19 21.71
CA SER A 407 57.91 -15.58 21.59
C SER A 407 58.70 -14.64 20.68
N SER A 408 58.09 -14.14 19.60
CA SER A 408 58.70 -13.12 18.73
C SER A 408 58.99 -11.83 19.50
N LYS A 409 58.07 -11.37 20.36
CA LYS A 409 58.27 -10.21 21.23
C LYS A 409 59.45 -10.38 22.18
N GLU A 410 59.57 -11.53 22.84
CA GLU A 410 60.62 -11.77 23.85
C GLU A 410 62.04 -11.71 23.27
N VAL A 411 62.21 -12.08 22.00
CA VAL A 411 63.51 -12.05 21.32
C VAL A 411 63.75 -10.78 20.49
N GLY A 412 63.01 -9.70 20.78
CA GLY A 412 63.25 -8.35 20.23
C GLY A 412 62.21 -7.86 19.22
N GLY A 413 61.18 -8.67 18.92
CA GLY A 413 60.11 -8.34 17.98
C GLY A 413 60.55 -8.30 16.52
N HIS A 414 59.72 -7.72 15.66
CA HIS A 414 59.99 -7.49 14.23
C HIS A 414 60.43 -8.75 13.45
N GLN A 415 59.84 -9.90 13.77
CA GLN A 415 60.14 -11.18 13.12
C GLN A 415 58.95 -12.13 13.17
N LEU A 416 58.98 -13.13 12.30
CA LEU A 416 58.05 -14.25 12.28
C LEU A 416 58.55 -15.41 13.15
N ARG A 417 57.66 -15.97 13.99
CA ARG A 417 57.85 -17.22 14.73
C ARG A 417 56.71 -18.20 14.41
N GLN A 418 56.97 -19.50 14.52
CA GLN A 418 56.00 -20.57 14.24
C GLN A 418 55.84 -21.50 15.44
#